data_AF-A0A924KRX3-F1
#
_entry.id   AF-A0A924KRX3-F1
#
_cell.length_a   1.000
_cell.length_b   1.000
_cell.length_c   1.000
_cell.angle_alpha   90.00
_cell.angle_beta   90.00
_cell.angle_gamma   90.00
#
_symmetry.space_group_name_H-M   'P 1'
#
loop_
_entity.id
_entity.type
_entity.pdbx_description
1 polymer ?
#
loop_
_entity_poly.entity_id
_entity_poly.type
_entity_poly.pdbx_seq_one_letter_code
_entity_poly.pdbx_strand_id
1 'polypeptide(L)'
;MHRPRATRIVTFAPMITLAGITCSLIATLNPISLHAQTAVYPSKPITLIVPFTGGTTADSLARLLGAKLSERWGVATITDNRAGASGIIGTDAAAKALPNG
;
A
#
# COMPACT_ATOMS: atom_id res chain seq x y z
N MET A 1 46.29 -67.02 8.42
CA MET A 1 46.69 -66.39 7.14
C MET A 1 45.65 -65.32 6.83
N HIS A 2 45.84 -64.07 7.25
CA HIS A 2 46.65 -63.01 6.62
C HIS A 2 46.01 -62.45 5.33
N ARG A 3 45.59 -61.18 5.44
CA ARG A 3 45.37 -60.14 4.39
C ARG A 3 43.88 -59.79 4.07
N PRO A 4 43.56 -58.58 3.56
CA PRO A 4 43.37 -57.36 4.37
C PRO A 4 42.25 -56.40 3.86
N ARG A 5 41.96 -55.36 4.65
CA ARG A 5 41.71 -53.94 4.31
C ARG A 5 41.12 -53.57 2.93
N ALA A 6 40.03 -52.80 2.95
CA ALA A 6 39.89 -51.42 2.43
C ALA A 6 38.38 -51.08 2.37
N THR A 7 37.81 -50.19 3.19
CA THR A 7 37.99 -48.74 3.22
C THR A 7 37.86 -48.10 1.83
N ARG A 8 36.70 -47.53 1.51
CA ARG A 8 36.54 -46.08 1.29
C ARG A 8 35.12 -45.76 0.80
N ILE A 9 34.37 -45.14 1.71
CA ILE A 9 33.45 -44.04 1.40
C ILE A 9 34.23 -43.02 0.58
N VAL A 10 33.83 -42.73 -0.67
CA VAL A 10 33.85 -41.36 -1.24
C VAL A 10 32.82 -41.26 -2.36
N THR A 11 31.78 -40.50 -2.06
CA THR A 11 30.86 -39.74 -2.90
C THR A 11 31.46 -39.24 -4.22
N PHE A 12 30.85 -39.58 -5.36
CA PHE A 12 30.97 -38.79 -6.59
C PHE A 12 29.60 -38.74 -7.28
N ALA A 13 28.95 -37.59 -7.17
CA ALA A 13 27.66 -37.30 -7.76
C ALA A 13 27.70 -37.43 -9.30
N PRO A 14 26.71 -38.06 -9.95
CA PRO A 14 26.47 -37.90 -11.36
C PRO A 14 25.46 -36.76 -11.58
N MET A 15 25.97 -35.53 -11.55
CA MET A 15 25.39 -34.45 -12.32
C MET A 15 25.77 -34.73 -13.77
N ILE A 16 24.91 -35.43 -14.53
CA ILE A 16 24.83 -35.37 -15.99
C ILE A 16 23.60 -36.18 -16.43
N THR A 17 22.65 -35.40 -16.95
CA THR A 17 21.73 -35.71 -18.04
C THR A 17 20.53 -36.65 -17.82
N LEU A 18 19.38 -35.98 -17.72
CA LEU A 18 18.37 -36.01 -18.79
C LEU A 18 17.56 -37.32 -18.94
N ALA A 19 16.91 -37.78 -17.89
CA ALA A 19 15.80 -38.73 -18.03
C ALA A 19 14.91 -38.72 -16.79
N GLY A 20 13.90 -37.84 -16.75
CA GLY A 20 12.95 -37.83 -15.62
C GLY A 20 12.06 -36.59 -15.58
N ILE A 21 11.54 -36.16 -16.72
CA ILE A 21 10.69 -34.97 -16.92
C ILE A 21 9.28 -35.13 -16.32
N THR A 22 8.99 -36.11 -15.48
CA THR A 22 7.61 -36.38 -15.05
C THR A 22 7.50 -36.83 -13.59
N CYS A 23 8.07 -36.10 -12.62
CA CYS A 23 7.52 -36.03 -11.25
C CYS A 23 8.19 -34.97 -10.35
N SER A 24 8.60 -33.82 -10.88
CA SER A 24 9.10 -32.70 -10.05
C SER A 24 8.16 -31.48 -10.09
N LEU A 25 6.83 -31.70 -10.19
CA LEU A 25 5.85 -30.62 -10.26
C LEU A 25 5.08 -30.36 -8.95
N ILE A 26 5.54 -30.88 -7.80
CA ILE A 26 4.86 -30.64 -6.51
C ILE A 26 5.75 -29.83 -5.54
N ALA A 27 7.01 -29.57 -5.87
CA ALA A 27 7.88 -28.70 -5.08
C ALA A 27 7.77 -27.24 -5.54
N THR A 28 6.80 -26.52 -4.98
CA THR A 28 6.86 -25.10 -4.55
C THR A 28 5.44 -24.54 -4.42
N LEU A 29 4.68 -25.04 -3.45
CA LEU A 29 3.65 -24.22 -2.81
C LEU A 29 4.38 -23.13 -2.02
N ASN A 30 4.91 -22.13 -2.73
CA ASN A 30 5.23 -20.85 -2.12
C ASN A 30 3.90 -20.32 -1.57
N PRO A 31 3.73 -20.16 -0.25
CA PRO A 31 2.59 -19.41 0.25
C PRO A 31 2.74 -18.01 -0.35
N ILE A 32 1.85 -17.68 -1.28
CA ILE A 32 1.68 -16.31 -1.74
C ILE A 32 1.16 -15.60 -0.50
N SER A 33 2.06 -15.00 0.28
CA SER A 33 1.68 -14.11 1.38
C SER A 33 0.87 -12.99 0.76
N LEU A 34 -0.45 -13.12 0.82
CA LEU A 34 -1.38 -12.02 0.69
C LEU A 34 -1.03 -11.06 1.81
N HIS A 35 -0.16 -10.10 1.51
CA HIS A 35 0.00 -8.94 2.34
C HIS A 35 -1.32 -8.17 2.23
N ALA A 36 -2.14 -8.23 3.27
CA ALA A 36 -3.19 -7.24 3.45
C ALA A 36 -2.50 -5.88 3.41
N GLN A 37 -2.68 -5.13 2.32
CA GLN A 37 -2.21 -3.75 2.26
C GLN A 37 -3.05 -2.96 3.26
N THR A 38 -2.54 -2.81 4.47
CA THR A 38 -2.97 -1.73 5.35
C THR A 38 -2.59 -0.45 4.62
N ALA A 39 -3.50 0.07 3.80
CA ALA A 39 -3.27 1.30 3.06
C ALA A 39 -2.98 2.38 4.10
N VAL A 40 -1.72 2.83 4.16
CA VAL A 40 -1.33 3.89 5.08
C VAL A 40 -2.04 5.15 4.62
N TYR A 41 -3.06 5.52 5.38
CA TYR A 41 -3.77 6.76 5.16
C TYR A 41 -2.89 7.94 5.60
N PRO A 42 -2.79 9.02 4.80
CA PRO A 42 -3.40 9.25 3.50
C PRO A 42 -2.45 8.88 2.34
N SER A 43 -2.96 8.21 1.30
CA SER A 43 -2.16 7.87 0.10
C SER A 43 -2.36 8.86 -1.06
N LYS A 44 -3.22 9.86 -0.90
CA LYS A 44 -3.56 10.88 -1.90
C LYS A 44 -3.71 12.25 -1.22
N PRO A 45 -3.59 13.36 -1.97
CA PRO A 45 -3.90 14.68 -1.45
C PRO A 45 -5.29 14.73 -0.85
N ILE A 46 -5.43 15.44 0.28
CA ILE A 46 -6.70 15.59 0.99
C ILE A 46 -7.36 16.88 0.52
N THR A 47 -8.65 16.82 0.17
CA THR A 47 -9.42 18.01 -0.19
C THR A 47 -10.28 18.46 0.99
N LEU A 48 -10.05 19.67 1.51
CA LEU A 48 -10.92 20.32 2.49
C LEU A 48 -11.99 21.12 1.78
N ILE A 49 -13.23 20.66 1.85
CA ILE A 49 -14.39 21.38 1.30
C ILE A 49 -14.85 22.43 2.31
N VAL A 50 -14.87 23.69 1.89
CA VAL A 50 -15.36 24.81 2.69
C VAL A 50 -16.69 25.29 2.10
N PRO A 51 -17.82 25.19 2.83
CA PRO A 51 -19.15 25.53 2.32
C PRO A 51 -19.42 27.06 2.29
N PHE A 52 -18.37 27.86 2.14
CA PHE A 52 -18.40 29.32 2.17
C PHE A 52 -17.48 29.89 1.10
N THR A 53 -17.67 31.16 0.77
CA THR A 53 -16.79 31.88 -0.16
C THR A 53 -15.37 31.98 0.40
N GLY A 54 -14.38 31.99 -0.50
CA GLY A 54 -12.99 32.21 -0.13
C GLY A 54 -12.78 33.56 0.56
N GLY A 55 -11.78 33.64 1.44
CA GLY A 55 -11.50 34.86 2.23
C GLY A 55 -12.42 35.07 3.44
N THR A 56 -13.37 34.17 3.70
CA THR A 56 -14.11 34.15 4.97
C THR A 56 -13.24 33.62 6.11
N THR A 57 -13.69 33.81 7.36
CA THR A 57 -13.03 33.20 8.54
C THR A 57 -12.93 31.68 8.40
N ALA A 58 -13.95 31.02 7.84
CA ALA A 58 -13.94 29.57 7.62
C ALA A 58 -12.87 29.13 6.62
N ASP A 59 -12.67 29.86 5.53
CA ASP A 59 -11.60 29.60 4.55
C ASP A 59 -10.21 29.80 5.16
N SER A 60 -10.04 30.88 5.94
CA SER A 60 -8.78 31.17 6.62
C SER A 60 -8.38 30.06 7.61
N LEU A 61 -9.36 29.56 8.38
CA LEU A 61 -9.15 28.42 9.27
C LEU A 61 -8.84 27.14 8.50
N ALA A 62 -9.55 26.86 7.40
CA ALA A 62 -9.30 25.68 6.58
C ALA A 62 -7.89 25.67 5.97
N ARG A 63 -7.36 26.83 5.56
CA ARG A 63 -5.99 26.97 5.04
C ARG A 63 -4.95 26.79 6.14
N LEU A 64 -5.19 27.33 7.33
CA LEU A 64 -4.32 27.14 8.49
C LEU A 64 -4.25 25.67 8.91
N LEU A 65 -5.41 25.03 9.02
CA LEU A 65 -5.51 23.60 9.33
C LEU A 65 -4.88 22.76 8.23
N GLY A 66 -5.17 23.06 6.96
CA GLY A 66 -4.58 22.39 5.81
C GLY A 66 -3.06 22.37 5.88
N ALA A 67 -2.41 23.52 6.10
CA ALA A 67 -0.96 23.59 6.24
C ALA A 67 -0.43 22.64 7.33
N LYS A 68 -1.07 22.58 8.50
CA LYS A 68 -0.67 21.69 9.60
C LYS A 68 -0.94 20.21 9.33
N LEU A 69 -2.04 19.90 8.67
CA LEU A 69 -2.37 18.55 8.24
C LEU A 69 -1.39 18.06 7.16
N SER A 70 -0.98 18.96 6.26
CA SER A 70 0.03 18.67 5.24
C SER A 70 1.41 18.41 5.85
N GLU A 71 1.83 19.21 6.83
CA GLU A 71 3.06 18.99 7.61
C GLU A 71 3.03 17.62 8.32
N ARG A 72 1.90 17.25 8.92
CA ARG A 72 1.76 16.02 9.72
C ARG A 72 1.70 14.76 8.86
N TRP A 73 0.99 14.79 7.75
CA TRP A 73 0.78 13.62 6.91
C TRP A 73 1.73 13.53 5.72
N GLY A 74 2.48 14.60 5.42
CA GLY A 74 3.41 14.64 4.29
C GLY A 74 2.72 14.62 2.91
N VAL A 75 1.39 14.74 2.87
CA VAL A 75 0.59 14.86 1.65
C VAL A 75 0.03 16.27 1.53
N ALA A 76 -0.17 16.74 0.29
CA ALA A 76 -0.76 18.05 0.05
C ALA A 76 -2.22 18.09 0.54
N THR A 77 -2.60 19.19 1.18
CA THR A 77 -4.00 19.51 1.49
C THR A 77 -4.50 20.62 0.58
N ILE A 78 -5.62 20.41 -0.09
CA ILE A 78 -6.18 21.33 -1.07
C ILE A 78 -7.48 21.89 -0.50
N THR A 79 -7.60 23.21 -0.41
CA THR A 79 -8.86 23.87 0.01
C THR A 79 -9.75 24.10 -1.21
N ASP A 80 -10.97 23.54 -1.20
CA ASP A 80 -12.00 23.71 -2.24
C ASP A 80 -13.20 24.47 -1.67
N ASN A 81 -13.42 25.70 -2.13
CA ASN A 81 -14.51 26.55 -1.65
C ASN A 81 -15.78 26.33 -2.50
N ARG A 82 -16.80 25.71 -1.90
CA ARG A 82 -18.10 25.44 -2.53
C ARG A 82 -19.22 26.20 -1.84
N ALA A 83 -19.34 27.48 -2.19
CA ALA A 83 -20.36 28.36 -1.64
C ALA A 83 -21.74 28.17 -2.30
N GLY A 84 -22.81 28.49 -1.56
CA GLY A 84 -24.19 28.57 -2.09
C GLY A 84 -25.19 27.75 -1.28
N ALA A 85 -26.48 28.07 -1.47
CA ALA A 85 -27.62 27.47 -0.76
C ALA A 85 -27.41 27.35 0.77
N SER A 86 -26.89 28.41 1.40
CA SER A 86 -26.56 28.44 2.83
C SER A 86 -25.58 27.34 3.30
N GLY A 87 -24.72 26.85 2.42
CA GLY A 87 -23.73 25.80 2.70
C GLY A 87 -24.16 24.40 2.25
N ILE A 88 -25.41 24.23 1.80
CA ILE A 88 -25.96 22.92 1.38
C ILE A 88 -25.14 22.32 0.23
N ILE A 89 -24.65 23.14 -0.70
CA ILE A 89 -23.85 22.66 -1.85
C ILE A 89 -22.53 22.05 -1.38
N GLY A 90 -21.83 22.69 -0.44
CA GLY A 90 -20.59 22.19 0.11
C GLY A 90 -20.79 20.93 0.95
N THR A 91 -21.86 20.88 1.74
CA THR A 91 -22.19 19.67 2.52
C THR A 91 -22.62 18.50 1.65
N ASP A 92 -23.39 18.74 0.59
CA ASP A 92 -23.78 17.70 -0.38
C ASP A 92 -22.54 17.15 -1.13
N ALA A 93 -21.63 18.04 -1.51
CA ALA A 93 -20.36 17.65 -2.11
C ALA A 93 -19.50 16.79 -1.17
N ALA A 94 -19.43 17.15 0.11
CA ALA A 94 -18.72 16.37 1.11
C ALA A 94 -19.40 15.02 1.38
N ALA A 95 -20.73 14.98 1.41
CA ALA A 95 -21.50 13.75 1.62
C ALA A 95 -21.35 12.77 0.44
N LYS A 96 -21.19 13.27 -0.78
CA LYS A 96 -20.98 12.47 -2.00
C LYS A 96 -19.51 12.16 -2.28
N ALA A 97 -18.59 12.69 -1.49
CA ALA A 97 -17.17 12.40 -1.64
C ALA A 97 -16.90 10.91 -1.43
N LEU A 98 -15.85 10.40 -2.08
CA LEU A 98 -15.39 9.03 -1.85
C LEU A 98 -15.04 8.89 -0.36
N PRO A 99 -15.51 7.85 0.35
CA PRO A 99 -15.14 7.60 1.74
C PRO A 99 -13.72 7.08 1.80
N ASN A 100 -12.74 7.97 1.68
CA ASN A 100 -11.32 7.64 1.51
C ASN A 100 -10.49 7.71 2.79
N GLY A 101 -11.15 7.72 3.96
CA GLY A 101 -10.52 7.82 5.27
C GLY A 101 -10.30 9.26 5.70
#